data_AF-A0A2S7J643-F1
#
_entry.id   AF-A0A2S7J643-F1
#
_cell.length_a   1.000
_cell.length_b   1.000
_cell.length_c   1.000
_cell.angle_alpha   90.00
_cell.angle_beta   90.00
_cell.angle_gamma   90.00
#
_symmetry.space_group_name_H-M   'P 1'
#
loop_
_entity.id
_entity.type
_entity.pdbx_description
1 polymer ?
#
loop_
_entity_poly.entity_id
_entity_poly.type
_entity_poly.pdbx_seq_one_letter_code
_entity_poly.pdbx_strand_id
1 'polypeptide(L)' 'NYSQAQLNAIARKLNERPRKTLNYETPAERFSQLVALTG' A
#
# COMPACT_ATOMS: atom_id res chain seq x y z
N ASN A 1 -1.96 -11.33 29.79
CA ASN A 1 -2.97 -12.04 28.96
C ASN A 1 -3.89 -10.99 28.36
N TYR A 2 -4.12 -11.03 27.05
CA TYR A 2 -5.10 -10.17 26.40
C TYR A 2 -6.41 -10.92 26.22
N SER A 3 -7.55 -10.26 26.41
CA SER A 3 -8.84 -10.86 26.10
C SER A 3 -9.08 -10.90 24.59
N GLN A 4 -9.90 -11.85 24.12
CA GLN A 4 -10.26 -11.92 22.71
C GLN A 4 -10.92 -10.62 22.21
N ALA A 5 -11.69 -9.95 23.08
CA ALA A 5 -12.29 -8.65 22.77
C ALA A 5 -11.23 -7.56 22.50
N GLN A 6 -10.15 -7.53 23.28
CA GLN A 6 -9.03 -6.59 23.05
C GLN A 6 -8.32 -6.87 21.73
N LEU A 7 -8.05 -8.15 21.44
CA LEU A 7 -7.41 -8.54 20.18
C LEU A 7 -8.28 -8.20 18.96
N ASN A 8 -9.59 -8.43 19.05
CA ASN A 8 -10.54 -8.09 17.99
C ASN A 8 -10.63 -6.58 17.75
N ALA A 9 -10.56 -5.76 18.80
CA ALA A 9 -10.53 -4.30 18.67
C ALA A 9 -9.26 -3.81 17.97
N ILE A 10 -8.10 -4.39 18.29
CA ILE A 10 -6.82 -4.09 17.64
C ILE A 10 -6.86 -4.48 16.17
N ALA A 11 -7.29 -5.71 15.86
CA ALA A 11 -7.38 -6.21 14.49
C ALA A 11 -8.27 -5.31 13.62
N ARG A 12 -9.44 -4.92 14.14
CA ARG A 12 -10.36 -4.00 13.46
C ARG A 12 -9.72 -2.65 13.17
N LYS A 13 -9.09 -2.04 14.18
CA LYS A 13 -8.38 -0.76 14.02
C LYS A 13 -7.26 -0.83 12.99
N LEU A 14 -6.59 -1.97 12.83
CA LEU A 14 -5.54 -2.13 11.83
C LEU A 14 -6.10 -2.35 10.42
N ASN A 15 -7.12 -3.21 10.31
CA ASN A 15 -7.67 -3.64 9.03
C ASN A 15 -8.58 -2.59 8.37
N GLU A 16 -9.24 -1.73 9.17
CA GLU A 16 -10.14 -0.69 8.66
C GLU A 16 -9.44 0.62 8.30
N ARG A 17 -8.13 0.74 8.58
CA ARG A 17 -7.39 1.93 8.19
C ARG A 17 -7.33 2.05 6.66
N PRO A 18 -7.42 3.28 6.10
CA PRO A 18 -7.22 3.50 4.68
C PRO A 18 -5.91 2.87 4.22
N ARG A 19 -5.99 1.94 3.26
CA ARG A 19 -4.80 1.34 2.65
C ARG A 19 -4.11 2.41 1.83
N LYS A 20 -2.84 2.70 2.15
CA LYS A 20 -2.00 3.50 1.25
C LYS A 20 -1.74 2.66 0.01
N THR A 21 -2.18 3.13 -1.15
CA THR A 21 -1.78 2.51 -2.41
C THR A 21 -0.30 2.78 -2.59
N LEU A 22 0.50 1.72 -2.72
CA LEU A 22 1.87 1.86 -3.16
C LEU A 22 1.78 2.27 -4.63
N ASN A 23 2.37 3.41 -4.98
CA ASN A 23 2.35 3.97 -6.34
C ASN A 23 3.26 3.13 -7.25
N TYR A 24 2.91 1.85 -7.43
CA TYR A 24 3.62 0.95 -8.31
C TYR A 24 3.44 1.43 -9.74
N GLU A 25 4.55 1.75 -10.38
CA GLU A 25 4.59 2.06 -11.79
C GLU A 25 4.47 0.76 -12.57
N THR A 26 3.62 0.76 -13.59
CA THR A 26 3.57 -0.29 -14.60
C THR A 26 4.88 -0.30 -15.39
N PRO A 27 5.25 -1.45 -15.99
CA PRO A 27 6.44 -1.52 -16.85
C PRO A 27 6.44 -0.47 -17.97
N ALA A 28 5.27 -0.13 -18.53
CA ALA A 28 5.13 0.89 -19.57
C ALA A 28 5.40 2.31 -19.05
N GLU A 29 4.95 2.65 -17.84
CA GLU A 29 5.23 3.96 -17.21
C GLU A 29 6.72 4.13 -16.93
N ARG A 30 7.39 3.11 -16.36
CA ARG A 30 8.86 3.12 -16.17
C ARG A 30 9.61 3.27 -17.48
N PHE A 31 9.21 2.51 -18.50
CA PHE A 31 9.85 2.55 -19.81
C PHE A 31 9.74 3.96 -20.42
N SER A 32 8.53 4.53 -20.42
CA SER A 32 8.27 5.85 -20.99
C SER A 32 9.11 6.95 -20.32
N GLN A 33 9.29 6.90 -18.99
CA GLN A 33 10.16 7.84 -18.28
C GLN A 33 11.63 7.72 -18.68
N LEU A 34 12.14 6.50 -18.86
CA LEU A 34 13.55 6.28 -19.19
C LEU A 34 13.90 6.76 -20.60
N VAL A 35 13.03 6.53 -21.59
CA VAL A 35 13.26 6.95 -22.97
C VAL A 35 13.01 8.45 -23.20
N ALA A 36 12.19 9.09 -22.35
CA ALA A 36 11.97 10.53 -22.41
C ALA A 36 13.23 11.37 -22.13
N LEU A 37 14.26 10.78 -21.49
CA LEU A 37 15.53 11.44 -21.18
C LEU A 37 16.55 11.40 -22.34
N THR A 38 16.21 10.74 -23.45
CA THR A 38 17.12 10.53 -24.60
C THR A 38 16.65 11.24 -25.88
N GLY A 39 15.67 12.14 -25.79
CA GLY A 39 15.12 12.92 -26.91
C GLY A 39 15.77 14.28 -27.08
#